data_AF-A0A535EFK5-F1
#
_entry.id   AF-A0A535EFK5-F1
#
_cell.length_a   1.000
_cell.length_b   1.000
_cell.length_c   1.000
_cell.angle_alpha   90.00
_cell.angle_beta   90.00
_cell.angle_gamma   90.00
#
_symmetry.space_group_name_H-M   'P 1'
#
loop_
_entity.id
_entity.type
_entity.pdbx_description
1 polymer ?
#
loop_
_entity_poly.entity_id
_entity_poly.type
_entity_poly.pdbx_seq_one_letter_code
_entity_poly.pdbx_strand_id
1 'polypeptide(L)'
;WPAVPVALHARMRGFDPADLYQALEDRRLLSGTLLRGTLHVVSARDHPVYAAAVEASAPRHLDPLRSALFERARTQSVDADGLVEFVEDWLARNPDGLPEAEVIHQRTYRWRPLKRWSALVRAPVDGRWGPRVPAALAAAPASPEEWPDPEQALAGLVRSHLRAFGPAAAEDIGQWAGLKTAPVKEALH
;
A
#
# COMPACT_ATOMS: atom_id res chain seq x y z
N TRP A 1 -9.01 -11.06 -5.15
CA TRP A 1 -9.99 -10.67 -4.11
C TRP A 1 -10.81 -11.83 -3.58
N PRO A 2 -11.49 -12.67 -4.39
CA PRO A 2 -12.28 -13.78 -3.84
C PRO A 2 -11.44 -14.79 -3.03
N ALA A 3 -10.13 -14.84 -3.28
CA ALA A 3 -9.20 -15.67 -2.53
C ALA A 3 -9.05 -15.28 -1.05
N VAL A 4 -9.27 -14.01 -0.65
CA VAL A 4 -9.05 -13.58 0.74
C VAL A 4 -10.07 -14.21 1.69
N PRO A 5 -11.40 -14.10 1.44
CA PRO A 5 -12.39 -14.82 2.26
C PRO A 5 -12.13 -16.32 2.34
N VAL A 6 -11.78 -16.96 1.21
CA VAL A 6 -11.49 -18.40 1.16
C VAL A 6 -10.28 -18.76 2.02
N ALA A 7 -9.20 -17.97 1.93
CA ALA A 7 -7.97 -18.22 2.69
C ALA A 7 -8.18 -18.07 4.21
N LEU A 8 -8.99 -17.10 4.64
CA LEU A 8 -9.35 -16.89 6.05
C LEU A 8 -10.28 -17.98 6.55
N HIS A 9 -11.32 -18.33 5.80
CA HIS A 9 -12.24 -19.42 6.14
C HIS A 9 -11.50 -20.74 6.37
N ALA A 10 -10.50 -21.04 5.53
CA ALA A 10 -9.69 -22.25 5.67
C ALA A 10 -8.80 -22.29 6.94
N ARG A 11 -8.58 -21.16 7.62
CA ARG A 11 -7.61 -21.02 8.73
C ARG A 11 -8.23 -20.54 10.05
N MET A 12 -9.43 -19.98 10.01
CA MET A 12 -10.09 -19.40 11.18
C MET A 12 -11.41 -20.13 11.47
N ARG A 13 -11.54 -20.70 12.66
CA ARG A 13 -12.79 -21.33 13.10
C ARG A 13 -13.87 -20.25 13.28
N GLY A 14 -15.05 -20.49 12.71
CA GLY A 14 -16.20 -19.58 12.84
C GLY A 14 -16.09 -18.29 12.04
N PHE A 15 -15.20 -18.21 11.04
CA PHE A 15 -15.04 -17.02 10.21
C PHE A 15 -16.26 -16.79 9.28
N ASP A 16 -16.86 -15.61 9.38
CA ASP A 16 -17.85 -15.09 8.45
C ASP A 16 -17.20 -14.06 7.51
N PRO A 17 -17.34 -14.17 6.17
CA PRO A 17 -16.91 -13.13 5.23
C PRO A 17 -17.44 -11.72 5.56
N ALA A 18 -18.59 -11.59 6.21
CA ALA A 18 -19.12 -10.31 6.67
C ALA A 18 -18.17 -9.62 7.66
N ASP A 19 -17.49 -10.36 8.54
CA ASP A 19 -16.52 -9.82 9.49
C ASP A 19 -15.31 -9.18 8.79
N LEU A 20 -14.87 -9.77 7.67
CA LEU A 20 -13.80 -9.23 6.84
C LEU A 20 -14.22 -7.90 6.21
N TYR A 21 -15.42 -7.83 5.61
CA TYR A 21 -15.90 -6.61 4.98
C TYR A 21 -16.15 -5.52 6.00
N GLN A 22 -16.74 -5.85 7.17
CA GLN A 22 -16.88 -4.91 8.26
C GLN A 22 -15.52 -4.40 8.76
N ALA A 23 -14.50 -5.27 8.87
CA ALA A 23 -13.16 -4.84 9.28
C ALA A 23 -12.48 -3.90 8.26
N LEU A 24 -12.80 -4.04 6.97
CA LEU A 24 -12.34 -3.12 5.92
C LEU A 24 -13.13 -1.81 5.92
N GLU A 25 -14.44 -1.86 6.19
CA GLU A 25 -15.31 -0.68 6.38
C GLU A 25 -14.85 0.16 7.59
N ASP A 26 -14.61 -0.50 8.73
CA ASP A 26 -14.09 0.11 9.96
C ASP A 26 -12.62 0.53 9.85
N ARG A 27 -11.97 0.23 8.72
CA ARG A 27 -10.53 0.45 8.47
C ARG A 27 -9.61 -0.18 9.51
N ARG A 28 -10.05 -1.27 10.16
CA ARG A 28 -9.20 -2.14 10.99
C ARG A 28 -8.29 -3.01 10.14
N LEU A 29 -8.76 -3.38 8.95
CA LEU A 29 -7.96 -3.93 7.86
C LEU A 29 -7.87 -2.89 6.74
N LEU A 30 -6.76 -2.90 6.03
CA LEU A 30 -6.48 -2.07 4.87
C LEU A 30 -6.18 -2.97 3.69
N SER A 31 -6.62 -2.57 2.50
CA SER A 31 -6.17 -3.20 1.26
C SER A 31 -5.43 -2.21 0.39
N GLY A 32 -4.25 -2.55 -0.09
CA GLY A 32 -3.39 -1.62 -0.83
C GLY A 32 -2.27 -2.36 -1.55
N THR A 33 -1.51 -1.63 -2.35
CA THR A 33 -0.30 -2.20 -2.96
C THR A 33 0.81 -2.25 -1.91
N LEU A 34 1.36 -3.43 -1.66
CA LEU A 34 2.46 -3.65 -0.71
C LEU A 34 3.52 -4.57 -1.35
N LEU A 35 3.87 -5.67 -0.67
CA LEU A 35 4.94 -6.61 -1.04
C LEU A 35 4.87 -6.98 -2.52
N ARG A 36 6.01 -6.94 -3.21
CA ARG A 36 6.16 -7.23 -4.65
C ARG A 36 5.28 -6.39 -5.58
N GLY A 37 4.77 -5.24 -5.12
CA GLY A 37 3.89 -4.38 -5.91
C GLY A 37 2.50 -4.96 -6.18
N THR A 38 2.08 -5.99 -5.44
CA THR A 38 0.75 -6.60 -5.58
C THR A 38 -0.24 -6.09 -4.54
N LEU A 39 -1.53 -6.34 -4.75
CA LEU A 39 -2.58 -6.00 -3.78
C LEU A 39 -2.54 -6.97 -2.59
N HIS A 40 -2.48 -6.43 -1.37
CA HIS A 40 -2.52 -7.17 -0.11
C HIS A 40 -3.66 -6.69 0.78
N VAL A 41 -3.96 -7.48 1.81
CA VAL A 41 -4.77 -7.07 2.96
C VAL A 41 -3.87 -7.17 4.19
N VAL A 42 -3.85 -6.12 5.01
CA VAL A 42 -3.02 -6.01 6.21
C VAL A 42 -3.83 -5.34 7.33
N SER A 43 -3.47 -5.57 8.59
CA SER A 43 -4.05 -4.80 9.69
C SER A 43 -3.62 -3.33 9.60
N ALA A 44 -4.48 -2.40 10.02
CA ALA A 44 -4.11 -0.99 10.09
C ALA A 44 -2.94 -0.74 11.05
N ARG A 45 -2.81 -1.59 12.09
CA ARG A 45 -1.71 -1.58 13.05
C ARG A 45 -0.36 -1.93 12.41
N ASP A 46 -0.33 -2.96 11.55
CA ASP A 46 0.93 -3.46 10.97
C ASP A 46 1.28 -2.76 9.66
N HIS A 47 0.30 -2.11 9.02
CA HIS A 47 0.50 -1.39 7.75
C HIS A 47 1.72 -0.47 7.73
N PRO A 48 1.99 0.39 8.75
CA PRO A 48 3.15 1.28 8.72
C PRO A 48 4.49 0.54 8.56
N VAL A 49 4.66 -0.60 9.23
CA VAL A 49 5.88 -1.43 9.15
C VAL A 49 6.06 -1.99 7.74
N TYR A 50 4.99 -2.54 7.16
CA TYR A 50 5.04 -3.12 5.81
C TYR A 50 5.25 -2.05 4.74
N ALA A 51 4.56 -0.91 4.87
CA ALA A 51 4.66 0.21 3.95
C ALA A 51 6.08 0.80 3.95
N ALA A 52 6.65 1.11 5.11
CA ALA A 52 8.02 1.64 5.20
C ALA A 52 9.06 0.68 4.61
N ALA A 53 8.98 -0.62 4.93
CA ALA A 53 9.93 -1.60 4.39
C ALA A 53 9.84 -1.71 2.85
N VAL A 54 8.63 -1.70 2.28
CA VAL A 54 8.43 -1.74 0.82
C VAL A 54 8.91 -0.45 0.17
N GLU A 55 8.51 0.71 0.67
CA GLU A 55 8.88 2.01 0.09
C GLU A 55 10.38 2.27 0.19
N ALA A 56 11.06 1.85 1.26
CA ALA A 56 12.51 2.01 1.39
C ALA A 56 13.30 1.21 0.33
N SER A 57 12.77 0.08 -0.12
CA SER A 57 13.44 -0.81 -1.07
C SER A 57 13.39 -0.34 -2.53
N ALA A 58 12.38 0.48 -2.85
CA ALA A 58 12.19 1.14 -4.12
C ALA A 58 11.74 2.58 -3.83
N PRO A 59 12.65 3.45 -3.34
CA PRO A 59 12.30 4.76 -2.83
C PRO A 59 11.52 5.55 -3.86
N ARG A 60 10.23 5.69 -3.61
CA ARG A 60 9.41 6.70 -4.23
C ARG A 60 9.53 7.90 -3.30
N HIS A 61 10.38 8.85 -3.66
CA HIS A 61 10.52 10.07 -2.86
C HIS A 61 9.13 10.65 -2.62
N LEU A 62 8.84 10.99 -1.36
CA LEU A 62 7.69 11.81 -1.03
C LEU A 62 7.91 13.15 -1.72
N ASP A 63 7.21 13.35 -2.82
CA ASP A 63 7.22 14.58 -3.59
C ASP A 63 5.97 15.42 -3.27
N PRO A 64 5.99 16.72 -3.59
CA PRO A 64 4.86 17.60 -3.34
C PRO A 64 3.53 17.10 -3.94
N LEU A 65 3.58 16.40 -5.09
CA LEU A 65 2.40 15.79 -5.70
C LEU A 65 1.81 14.68 -4.83
N ARG A 66 2.65 13.75 -4.33
CA ARG A 66 2.21 12.66 -3.43
C ARG A 66 1.66 13.20 -2.13
N SER A 67 2.32 14.19 -1.52
CA SER A 67 1.79 14.84 -0.32
C SER A 67 0.42 15.45 -0.58
N ALA A 68 0.25 16.20 -1.66
CA ALA A 68 -1.03 16.81 -2.02
C ALA A 68 -2.12 15.75 -2.31
N LEU A 69 -1.76 14.67 -3.01
CA LEU A 69 -2.67 13.56 -3.31
C LEU A 69 -3.09 12.82 -2.02
N PHE A 70 -2.16 12.60 -1.09
CA PHE A 70 -2.45 12.00 0.21
C PHE A 70 -3.48 12.84 0.97
N GLU A 71 -3.26 14.16 1.07
CA GLU A 71 -4.19 15.07 1.74
C GLU A 71 -5.57 15.10 1.07
N ARG A 72 -5.62 15.12 -0.27
CA ARG A 72 -6.88 14.96 -1.00
C ARG A 72 -7.57 13.64 -0.62
N ALA A 73 -6.83 12.54 -0.64
CA ALA A 73 -7.33 11.20 -0.35
C ALA A 73 -7.68 10.96 1.14
N ARG A 74 -7.23 11.81 2.07
CA ARG A 74 -7.68 11.82 3.48
C ARG A 74 -9.11 12.31 3.62
N THR A 75 -9.47 13.32 2.82
CA THR A 75 -10.79 13.97 2.89
C THR A 75 -11.86 13.24 2.09
N GLN A 76 -11.49 12.66 0.96
CA GLN A 76 -12.42 12.02 0.03
C GLN A 76 -11.71 10.92 -0.75
N SER A 77 -12.37 9.79 -0.95
CA SER A 77 -11.82 8.74 -1.83
C SER A 77 -11.70 9.25 -3.27
N VAL A 78 -10.58 8.94 -3.91
CA VAL A 78 -10.24 9.36 -5.28
C VAL A 78 -10.35 8.17 -6.21
N ASP A 79 -11.30 8.20 -7.14
CA ASP A 79 -11.43 7.16 -8.16
C ASP A 79 -10.42 7.35 -9.31
N ALA A 80 -10.60 6.63 -10.41
CA ALA A 80 -9.65 6.69 -11.51
C ALA A 80 -9.66 8.03 -12.25
N ASP A 81 -10.83 8.64 -12.44
CA ASP A 81 -10.95 9.89 -13.18
C ASP A 81 -10.65 11.08 -12.27
N GLY A 82 -11.09 11.03 -11.01
CA GLY A 82 -10.72 12.01 -9.99
C GLY A 82 -9.22 12.04 -9.71
N LEU A 83 -8.49 10.93 -9.89
CA LEU A 83 -7.02 10.93 -9.84
C LEU A 83 -6.43 11.72 -11.00
N VAL A 84 -6.93 11.50 -12.22
CA VAL A 84 -6.44 12.19 -13.42
C VAL A 84 -6.71 13.68 -13.29
N GLU A 85 -7.95 14.06 -12.97
CA GLU A 85 -8.36 15.46 -12.75
C GLU A 85 -7.46 16.12 -11.70
N PHE A 86 -7.30 15.50 -10.53
CA PHE A 86 -6.47 16.06 -9.46
C PHE A 86 -5.03 16.30 -9.90
N VAL A 87 -4.39 15.33 -10.56
CA VAL A 87 -2.99 15.43 -10.94
C VAL A 87 -2.78 16.48 -12.04
N GLU A 88 -3.66 16.53 -13.04
CA GLU A 88 -3.57 17.54 -14.11
C GLU A 88 -3.78 18.95 -13.56
N ASP A 89 -4.76 19.16 -12.66
CA ASP A 89 -4.97 20.44 -11.98
C ASP A 89 -3.81 20.83 -11.07
N TRP A 90 -3.16 19.85 -10.44
CA TRP A 90 -1.97 20.09 -9.65
C TRP A 90 -0.80 20.53 -10.52
N LEU A 91 -0.56 19.87 -11.66
CA LEU A 91 0.50 20.23 -12.61
C LEU A 91 0.28 21.60 -13.25
N ALA A 92 -0.97 21.96 -13.55
CA ALA A 92 -1.30 23.29 -14.08
C ALA A 92 -0.90 24.42 -13.10
N ARG A 93 -0.99 24.15 -11.79
CA ARG A 93 -0.58 25.08 -10.71
C ARG A 93 0.90 24.96 -10.33
N ASN A 94 1.55 23.87 -10.69
CA ASN A 94 2.93 23.54 -10.35
C ASN A 94 3.67 23.05 -11.61
N PRO A 95 3.93 23.93 -12.60
CA PRO A 95 4.48 23.53 -13.89
C PRO A 95 5.86 22.85 -13.78
N ASP A 96 6.65 23.21 -12.77
CA ASP A 96 7.96 22.61 -12.48
C ASP A 96 7.90 21.50 -11.42
N GLY A 97 6.69 21.04 -11.07
CA GLY A 97 6.46 20.08 -9.99
C GLY A 97 6.94 18.65 -10.30
N LEU A 98 7.08 18.31 -11.58
CA LEU A 98 7.66 17.06 -12.06
C LEU A 98 8.44 17.31 -13.36
N PRO A 99 9.50 16.53 -13.65
CA PRO A 99 10.18 16.60 -14.94
C PRO A 99 9.22 16.31 -16.10
N GLU A 100 9.33 17.07 -17.21
CA GLU A 100 8.44 16.91 -18.37
C GLU A 100 8.41 15.48 -18.93
N ALA A 101 9.57 14.82 -19.00
CA ALA A 101 9.67 13.43 -19.43
C ALA A 101 8.88 12.47 -18.53
N GLU A 102 8.87 12.71 -17.21
CA GLU A 102 8.08 11.93 -16.25
C GLU A 102 6.58 12.20 -16.43
N VAL A 103 6.19 13.46 -16.65
CA VAL A 103 4.79 13.83 -16.94
C VAL A 103 4.29 13.12 -18.19
N ILE A 104 5.05 13.18 -19.30
CA ILE A 104 4.71 12.49 -20.55
C ILE A 104 4.56 10.99 -20.30
N HIS A 105 5.54 10.38 -19.63
CA HIS A 105 5.51 8.94 -19.33
C HIS A 105 4.28 8.55 -18.49
N GLN A 106 4.03 9.26 -17.39
CA GLN A 106 2.93 8.96 -16.47
C GLN A 106 1.54 9.18 -17.11
N ARG A 107 1.40 10.17 -18.00
CA ARG A 107 0.16 10.41 -18.77
C ARG A 107 -0.19 9.22 -19.67
N THR A 108 0.78 8.51 -20.25
CA THR A 108 0.52 7.29 -21.05
C THR A 108 -0.22 6.21 -20.24
N TYR A 109 -0.02 6.19 -18.93
CA TYR A 109 -0.68 5.28 -18.00
C TYR A 109 -1.84 5.93 -17.24
N ARG A 110 -2.28 7.13 -17.62
CA ARG A 110 -3.29 7.93 -16.92
C ARG A 110 -3.02 7.99 -15.41
N TRP A 111 -1.76 8.24 -15.02
CA TRP A 111 -1.33 8.38 -13.62
C TRP A 111 -1.54 7.14 -12.74
N ARG A 112 -1.90 5.97 -13.32
CA ARG A 112 -2.11 4.70 -12.59
C ARG A 112 -0.91 4.24 -11.75
N PRO A 113 0.37 4.52 -12.10
CA PRO A 113 1.50 4.16 -11.25
C PRO A 113 1.45 4.78 -9.84
N LEU A 114 0.86 5.96 -9.67
CA LEU A 114 0.68 6.59 -8.34
C LEU A 114 -0.15 5.72 -7.38
N LYS A 115 -1.07 4.89 -7.92
CA LYS A 115 -1.90 3.96 -7.14
C LYS A 115 -1.11 2.86 -6.43
N ARG A 116 0.17 2.68 -6.78
CA ARG A 116 1.06 1.68 -6.17
C ARG A 116 1.76 2.18 -4.91
N TRP A 117 1.62 3.47 -4.60
CA TRP A 117 2.21 4.04 -3.40
C TRP A 117 1.50 3.52 -2.15
N SER A 118 2.26 2.98 -1.20
CA SER A 118 1.72 2.27 -0.04
C SER A 118 0.95 3.18 0.93
N ALA A 119 1.12 4.49 0.83
CA ALA A 119 0.31 5.45 1.59
C ALA A 119 -1.12 5.59 1.06
N LEU A 120 -1.43 5.01 -0.11
CA LEU A 120 -2.78 4.96 -0.67
C LEU A 120 -3.34 3.54 -0.57
N VAL A 121 -4.52 3.43 0.03
CA VAL A 121 -5.27 2.19 0.21
C VAL A 121 -6.54 2.22 -0.63
N ARG A 122 -7.08 1.05 -0.98
CA ARG A 122 -8.37 0.91 -1.65
C ARG A 122 -9.49 1.33 -0.71
N ALA A 123 -10.47 2.03 -1.26
CA ALA A 123 -11.70 2.39 -0.57
C ALA A 123 -12.87 2.38 -1.57
N PRO A 124 -14.06 1.91 -1.17
CA PRO A 124 -15.28 2.10 -1.94
C PRO A 124 -15.73 3.56 -1.90
N VAL A 125 -16.30 4.06 -3.00
CA VAL A 125 -16.80 5.45 -3.09
C VAL A 125 -18.00 5.67 -2.18
N ASP A 126 -18.83 4.64 -1.99
CA ASP A 126 -20.03 4.66 -1.15
C ASP A 126 -19.79 4.12 0.27
N GLY A 127 -18.52 3.85 0.63
CA GLY A 127 -18.14 3.35 1.95
C GLY A 127 -18.38 1.86 2.18
N ARG A 128 -19.02 1.13 1.25
CA ARG A 128 -19.40 -0.28 1.45
C ARG A 128 -18.45 -1.26 0.80
N TRP A 129 -17.98 -2.24 1.56
CA TRP A 129 -17.12 -3.29 1.03
C TRP A 129 -17.93 -4.51 0.58
N GLY A 130 -17.36 -5.26 -0.36
CA GLY A 130 -17.99 -6.46 -0.87
C GLY A 130 -17.03 -7.37 -1.64
N PRO A 131 -17.56 -8.29 -2.46
CA PRO A 131 -16.76 -9.33 -3.12
C PRO A 131 -15.91 -8.84 -4.28
N ARG A 132 -15.86 -7.54 -4.55
CA ARG A 132 -14.96 -6.91 -5.52
C ARG A 132 -14.04 -5.91 -4.81
N VAL A 133 -12.79 -5.84 -5.25
CA VAL A 133 -11.88 -4.78 -4.79
C VAL A 133 -12.41 -3.44 -5.29
N PRO A 134 -12.56 -2.44 -4.42
CA PRO A 134 -12.81 -1.08 -4.87
C PRO A 134 -11.67 -0.55 -5.75
N ALA A 135 -12.01 0.25 -6.75
CA ALA A 135 -11.01 0.88 -7.62
C ALA A 135 -10.46 2.20 -7.05
N ALA A 136 -11.27 2.90 -6.25
CA ALA A 136 -10.91 4.17 -5.65
C ALA A 136 -9.90 4.03 -4.52
N LEU A 137 -9.25 5.16 -4.21
CA LEU A 137 -8.13 5.28 -3.28
C LEU A 137 -8.53 6.18 -2.13
N ALA A 138 -8.11 5.84 -0.92
CA ALA A 138 -8.10 6.73 0.23
C ALA A 138 -6.68 6.76 0.80
N ALA A 139 -6.36 7.80 1.57
CA ALA A 139 -5.13 7.83 2.36
C ALA A 139 -5.16 6.69 3.39
N ALA A 140 -4.02 6.04 3.65
CA ALA A 140 -3.87 5.15 4.80
C ALA A 140 -4.06 5.95 6.12
N PRO A 141 -4.50 5.31 7.22
CA PRO A 141 -4.70 6.02 8.49
C PRO A 141 -3.43 6.68 9.04
N ALA A 142 -2.30 5.98 8.95
CA ALA A 142 -0.99 6.49 9.34
C ALA A 142 -0.30 7.13 8.13
N SER A 143 0.13 8.38 8.30
CA SER A 143 0.86 9.10 7.27
C SER A 143 2.30 8.58 7.13
N PRO A 144 2.96 8.81 5.98
CA PRO A 144 4.35 8.39 5.78
C PRO A 144 5.32 8.88 6.86
N GLU A 145 5.04 10.05 7.44
CA GLU A 145 5.83 10.65 8.53
C GLU A 145 5.69 9.90 9.86
N GLU A 146 4.61 9.14 10.04
CA GLU A 146 4.36 8.32 11.22
C GLU A 146 4.94 6.90 11.09
N TRP A 147 5.47 6.55 9.91
CA TRP A 147 6.03 5.22 9.69
C TRP A 147 7.36 5.04 10.43
N PRO A 148 7.68 3.81 10.86
CA PRO A 148 8.98 3.54 11.46
C PRO A 148 10.12 3.80 10.45
N ASP A 149 11.29 4.08 10.99
CA ASP A 149 12.54 4.12 10.23
C ASP A 149 12.71 2.85 9.37
N PRO A 150 13.25 2.96 8.13
CA PRO A 150 13.44 1.83 7.22
C PRO A 150 14.11 0.58 7.81
N GLU A 151 15.12 0.73 8.68
CA GLU A 151 15.82 -0.41 9.29
C GLU A 151 14.90 -1.13 10.28
N GLN A 152 14.22 -0.36 11.15
CA GLN A 152 13.23 -0.91 12.08
C GLN A 152 12.05 -1.56 11.36
N ALA A 153 11.59 -0.95 10.27
CA ALA A 153 10.53 -1.47 9.43
C ALA A 153 10.91 -2.82 8.80
N LEU A 154 12.14 -2.91 8.27
CA LEU A 154 12.67 -4.14 7.68
C LEU A 154 12.79 -5.25 8.73
N ALA A 155 13.35 -4.96 9.90
CA ALA A 155 13.43 -5.92 11.00
C ALA A 155 12.05 -6.41 11.46
N GLY A 156 11.07 -5.51 11.53
CA GLY A 156 9.67 -5.83 11.82
C GLY A 156 9.02 -6.74 10.77
N LEU A 157 9.28 -6.48 9.48
CA LEU A 157 8.80 -7.30 8.37
C LEU A 157 9.44 -8.70 8.39
N VAL A 158 10.76 -8.79 8.58
CA VAL A 158 11.50 -10.05 8.71
C VAL A 158 10.96 -10.88 9.87
N ARG A 159 10.76 -10.26 11.05
CA ARG A 159 10.19 -10.93 12.22
C ARG A 159 8.77 -11.45 11.96
N SER A 160 7.96 -10.69 11.23
CA SER A 160 6.60 -11.10 10.86
C SER A 160 6.61 -12.28 9.90
N HIS A 161 7.53 -12.30 8.93
CA HIS A 161 7.72 -13.43 8.03
C HIS A 161 8.11 -14.71 8.80
N LEU A 162 9.16 -14.63 9.64
CA LEU A 162 9.66 -15.79 10.39
C LEU A 162 8.62 -16.38 11.35
N ARG A 163 7.73 -15.55 11.92
CA ARG A 163 6.61 -16.04 12.74
C ARG A 163 5.59 -16.86 11.98
N ALA A 164 5.42 -16.59 10.68
CA ALA A 164 4.40 -17.24 9.85
C ALA A 164 4.97 -18.39 9.00
N PHE A 165 6.21 -18.26 8.54
CA PHE A 165 6.83 -19.14 7.54
C PHE A 165 8.23 -19.63 7.94
N GLY A 166 8.67 -19.35 9.17
CA GLY A 166 10.00 -19.75 9.63
C GLY A 166 10.14 -21.25 9.92
N PRO A 167 11.38 -21.78 9.95
CA PRO A 167 12.63 -21.10 9.60
C PRO A 167 12.75 -20.83 8.09
N ALA A 168 13.39 -19.72 7.70
CA ALA A 168 13.54 -19.29 6.30
C ALA A 168 14.90 -18.62 6.06
N ALA A 169 15.45 -18.75 4.85
CA ALA A 169 16.67 -18.05 4.45
C ALA A 169 16.39 -16.59 4.07
N ALA A 170 17.44 -15.76 4.00
CA ALA A 170 17.34 -14.37 3.59
C ALA A 170 16.77 -14.24 2.16
N GLU A 171 17.12 -15.18 1.29
CA GLU A 171 16.67 -15.27 -0.09
C GLU A 171 15.15 -15.53 -0.18
N ASP A 172 14.62 -16.43 0.66
CA ASP A 172 13.19 -16.75 0.70
C ASP A 172 12.38 -15.54 1.16
N ILE A 173 12.87 -14.83 2.20
CA ILE A 173 12.23 -13.62 2.71
C ILE A 173 12.28 -12.51 1.67
N GLY A 174 13.44 -12.31 1.02
CA GLY A 174 13.61 -11.34 -0.05
C GLY A 174 12.67 -11.61 -1.23
N GLN A 175 12.58 -12.85 -1.69
CA GLN A 175 11.66 -13.26 -2.74
C GLN A 175 10.19 -13.04 -2.33
N TRP A 176 9.83 -13.40 -1.10
CA TRP A 176 8.49 -13.19 -0.57
C TRP A 176 8.14 -11.70 -0.48
N ALA A 177 9.03 -10.85 0.02
CA ALA A 177 8.74 -9.44 0.20
C ALA A 177 8.89 -8.63 -1.11
N GLY A 178 9.68 -9.12 -2.07
CA GLY A 178 10.11 -8.37 -3.25
C GLY A 178 11.26 -7.42 -2.94
N LEU A 179 12.13 -7.80 -1.99
CA LEU A 179 13.24 -7.00 -1.51
C LEU A 179 14.57 -7.60 -1.98
N LYS A 180 15.62 -6.77 -2.03
CA LYS A 180 16.98 -7.26 -2.24
C LYS A 180 17.41 -8.11 -1.05
N THR A 181 18.14 -9.20 -1.31
CA THR A 181 18.58 -10.14 -0.27
C THR A 181 19.56 -9.53 0.72
N ALA A 182 20.46 -8.65 0.29
CA ALA A 182 21.52 -8.11 1.16
C ALA A 182 20.98 -7.36 2.40
N PRO A 183 20.06 -6.38 2.28
CA PRO A 183 19.43 -5.75 3.45
C PRO A 183 18.68 -6.75 4.35
N VAL A 184 18.03 -7.75 3.75
CA VAL A 184 17.29 -8.77 4.52
C VAL A 184 18.25 -9.63 5.35
N LYS A 185 19.41 -9.97 4.78
CA LYS A 185 20.46 -10.71 5.47
C LYS A 185 21.01 -9.92 6.65
N GLU A 186 21.25 -8.62 6.49
CA GLU A 186 21.68 -7.73 7.57
C GLU A 186 20.64 -7.70 8.71
N ALA A 187 19.35 -7.64 8.39
CA ALA A 187 18.27 -7.63 9.38
C ALA A 187 18.00 -8.98 10.09
N LEU A 188 18.67 -10.06 9.68
CA LEU A 188 18.60 -11.38 10.35
C LEU A 188 19.67 -11.55 11.45
N HIS A 189 20.69 -10.71 11.45
CA HIS A 189 21.82 -10.74 12.39
C HIS A 189 21.61 -9.78 13.56
#